data_AF-A0A329IX83-F1
#
_entry.id   AF-A0A329IX83-F1
#
_cell.length_a   1.000
_cell.length_b   1.000
_cell.length_c   1.000
_cell.angle_alpha   90.00
_cell.angle_beta   90.00
_cell.angle_gamma   90.00
#
_symmetry.space_group_name_H-M   'P 1'
#
loop_
_entity.id
_entity.type
_entity.pdbx_description
1 polymer ?
#
loop_
_entity_poly.entity_id
_entity_poly.type
_entity_poly.pdbx_seq_one_letter_code
_entity_poly.pdbx_strand_id
1 'polypeptide(L)'
;MKTVARMLCLLPLIASAAMAETYPKKTLVGGSMVCFKGGDWRDMVEASLDQDEEAAERLIGSGKCRTISNATKVSYIEAAKFIGDSALIQLPSGKTAFTADGWLR
;
A
#
# COMPACT_ATOMS: atom_id res chain seq x y z
N MET A 1 41.44 -15.99 -39.34
CA MET A 1 41.14 -16.43 -37.95
C MET A 1 40.91 -15.21 -37.08
N LYS A 2 39.75 -15.18 -36.40
CA LYS A 2 39.46 -14.47 -35.13
C LYS A 2 39.47 -12.93 -35.18
N THR A 3 38.45 -12.20 -34.74
CA THR A 3 37.20 -12.56 -34.06
C THR A 3 36.34 -11.30 -34.07
N VAL A 4 35.14 -11.45 -34.61
CA VAL A 4 33.99 -10.58 -34.42
C VAL A 4 33.72 -10.46 -32.92
N ALA A 5 33.98 -9.31 -32.31
CA ALA A 5 33.69 -9.11 -30.87
C ALA A 5 33.54 -7.63 -30.48
N ARG A 6 32.80 -6.83 -31.27
CA ARG A 6 32.57 -5.41 -30.89
C ARG A 6 31.12 -4.91 -30.94
N MET A 7 30.13 -5.79 -31.12
CA MET A 7 28.71 -5.38 -31.16
C MET A 7 27.82 -6.32 -30.36
N LEU A 8 28.00 -6.38 -29.04
CA LEU A 8 27.11 -7.17 -28.16
C LEU A 8 26.81 -6.46 -26.81
N CYS A 9 27.01 -5.14 -26.70
CA CYS A 9 26.63 -4.39 -25.49
C CYS A 9 25.35 -3.55 -25.65
N LEU A 10 24.58 -3.75 -26.73
CA LEU A 10 23.23 -3.18 -26.88
C LEU A 10 22.15 -4.24 -26.61
N LEU A 11 22.42 -5.16 -25.67
CA LEU A 11 21.38 -6.00 -25.10
C LEU A 11 20.44 -5.11 -24.28
N PRO A 12 19.12 -5.28 -24.46
CA PRO A 12 18.15 -4.22 -24.29
C PRO A 12 18.05 -3.80 -22.82
N LEU A 13 18.13 -2.50 -22.55
CA LEU A 13 17.68 -1.86 -21.30
C LEU A 13 16.15 -1.94 -21.12
N ILE A 14 15.50 -2.93 -21.73
CA ILE A 14 14.04 -3.08 -21.82
C ILE A 14 13.66 -4.39 -21.12
N ALA A 15 13.94 -4.51 -19.83
CA ALA A 15 13.56 -5.70 -19.07
C ALA A 15 13.23 -5.44 -17.59
N SER A 16 12.71 -4.26 -17.24
CA SER A 16 12.11 -4.05 -15.90
C SER A 16 10.85 -3.18 -15.89
N ALA A 17 10.25 -2.92 -17.05
CA ALA A 17 8.89 -2.37 -17.10
C ALA A 17 7.80 -3.45 -16.95
N ALA A 18 8.20 -4.69 -16.65
CA ALA A 18 7.34 -5.87 -16.65
C ALA A 18 7.08 -6.41 -15.24
N MET A 19 6.65 -5.55 -14.30
CA MET A 19 5.82 -5.90 -13.13
C MET A 19 4.98 -4.69 -12.68
N ALA A 20 4.70 -3.73 -13.56
CA ALA A 20 3.55 -2.86 -13.38
C ALA A 20 2.32 -3.59 -13.93
N GLU A 21 2.06 -4.79 -13.41
CA GLU A 21 0.70 -5.30 -13.45
C GLU A 21 -0.17 -4.19 -12.88
N THR A 22 -1.11 -3.73 -13.70
CA THR A 22 -1.98 -2.60 -13.39
C THR A 22 -2.95 -3.05 -12.32
N TYR A 23 -2.48 -3.06 -11.07
CA TYR A 23 -3.30 -3.34 -9.89
C TYR A 23 -4.64 -2.60 -10.03
N PRO A 24 -5.78 -3.27 -9.80
CA PRO A 24 -7.09 -2.66 -9.92
C PRO A 24 -7.15 -1.34 -9.16
N LYS A 25 -7.62 -0.28 -9.81
CA LYS A 25 -7.74 1.02 -9.17
C LYS A 25 -9.05 1.09 -8.42
N LYS A 26 -8.99 1.33 -7.11
CA LYS A 26 -10.16 1.60 -6.27
C LYS A 26 -10.09 3.04 -5.73
N THR A 27 -11.23 3.56 -5.33
CA THR A 27 -11.32 4.82 -4.60
C THR A 27 -11.29 4.51 -3.13
N LEU A 28 -10.24 4.94 -2.44
CA LEU A 28 -10.23 4.99 -0.99
C LEU A 28 -11.05 6.22 -0.56
N VAL A 29 -12.11 6.01 0.22
CA VAL A 29 -12.98 7.11 0.66
C VAL A 29 -12.24 8.09 1.59
N GLY A 30 -12.66 9.35 1.59
CA GLY A 30 -12.13 10.35 2.53
C GLY A 30 -12.51 10.02 3.97
N GLY A 31 -11.64 10.39 4.92
CA GLY A 31 -11.76 10.03 6.34
C GLY A 31 -11.29 8.61 6.67
N SER A 32 -10.83 7.84 5.66
CA SER A 32 -10.26 6.52 5.89
C SER A 32 -8.91 6.59 6.60
N MET A 33 -8.56 5.52 7.30
CA MET A 33 -7.27 5.35 7.95
C MET A 33 -6.38 4.42 7.11
N VAL A 34 -5.08 4.71 7.07
CA VAL A 34 -4.08 3.81 6.52
C VAL A 34 -2.91 3.67 7.48
N CYS A 35 -2.30 2.49 7.57
CA CYS A 35 -1.05 2.27 8.32
C CYS A 35 0.01 1.63 7.42
N PHE A 36 1.26 2.04 7.55
CA PHE A 36 2.31 1.63 6.60
C PHE A 36 2.90 0.25 6.89
N LYS A 37 2.63 -0.31 8.08
CA LYS A 37 3.04 -1.66 8.48
C LYS A 37 1.84 -2.47 8.94
N GLY A 38 1.87 -3.78 8.69
CA GLY A 38 0.80 -4.68 9.10
C GLY A 38 0.63 -4.73 10.63
N GLY A 39 1.72 -4.69 11.40
CA GLY A 39 1.66 -4.63 12.86
C GLY A 39 0.94 -3.38 13.36
N ASP A 40 1.33 -2.19 12.86
CA ASP A 40 0.68 -0.93 13.24
C ASP A 40 -0.81 -0.89 12.82
N TRP A 41 -1.16 -1.54 11.70
CA TRP A 41 -2.57 -1.70 11.30
C TRP A 41 -3.34 -2.63 12.23
N ARG A 42 -2.74 -3.75 12.66
CA ARG A 42 -3.35 -4.64 13.65
C ARG A 42 -3.61 -3.91 14.96
N ASP A 43 -2.60 -3.22 15.47
CA ASP A 43 -2.69 -2.46 16.71
C ASP A 43 -3.78 -1.36 16.58
N MET A 44 -3.92 -0.73 15.40
CA MET A 44 -4.99 0.23 15.12
C MET A 44 -6.39 -0.41 15.13
N VAL A 45 -6.54 -1.60 14.53
CA VAL A 45 -7.80 -2.34 14.52
C VAL A 45 -8.17 -2.78 15.94
N GLU A 46 -7.22 -3.32 16.70
CA GLU A 46 -7.42 -3.73 18.10
C GLU A 46 -7.83 -2.52 18.95
N ALA A 47 -7.11 -1.40 18.89
CA ALA A 47 -7.47 -0.17 19.59
C ALA A 47 -8.88 0.32 19.22
N SER A 48 -9.27 0.22 17.94
CA SER A 48 -10.61 0.61 17.49
C SER A 48 -11.71 -0.30 18.03
N LEU A 49 -11.46 -1.61 18.12
CA LEU A 49 -12.41 -2.58 18.67
C LEU A 49 -12.58 -2.42 20.17
N ASP A 50 -11.50 -2.14 20.89
CA ASP A 50 -11.48 -1.93 22.33
C ASP A 50 -11.93 -0.51 22.74
N GLN A 51 -12.21 0.37 21.76
CA GLN A 51 -12.49 1.79 21.96
C GLN A 51 -11.37 2.52 22.74
N ASP A 52 -10.12 2.08 22.55
CA ASP A 52 -8.93 2.70 23.12
C ASP A 52 -8.46 3.84 22.21
N GLU A 53 -9.10 5.00 22.37
CA GLU A 53 -8.78 6.21 21.62
C GLU A 53 -7.32 6.65 21.84
N GLU A 54 -6.78 6.48 23.05
CA GLU A 54 -5.40 6.89 23.36
C GLU A 54 -4.38 6.06 22.57
N ALA A 55 -4.59 4.74 22.49
CA ALA A 55 -3.73 3.87 21.70
C ALA A 55 -3.80 4.21 20.19
N ALA A 56 -5.00 4.43 19.66
CA ALA A 56 -5.20 4.83 18.27
C ALA A 56 -4.54 6.18 17.97
N GLU A 57 -4.72 7.18 18.84
CA GLU A 57 -4.11 8.50 18.72
C GLU A 57 -2.57 8.42 18.76
N ARG A 58 -1.99 7.53 19.57
CA ARG A 58 -0.54 7.34 19.62
C ARG A 58 0.02 6.83 18.29
N LEU A 59 -0.70 5.95 17.59
CA LEU A 59 -0.33 5.45 16.27
C LEU A 59 -0.45 6.53 15.19
N ILE A 60 -1.47 7.40 15.29
CA ILE A 60 -1.67 8.54 14.38
C ILE A 60 -0.61 9.62 14.63
N GLY A 61 -0.43 10.03 15.89
CA GLY A 61 0.50 11.07 16.30
C GLY A 61 1.97 10.72 16.04
N SER A 62 2.33 9.44 16.10
CA SER A 62 3.65 8.95 15.70
C SER A 62 3.82 8.79 14.19
N GLY A 63 2.76 9.01 13.41
CA GLY A 63 2.78 8.94 11.94
C GLY A 63 2.85 7.53 11.36
N LYS A 64 2.71 6.49 12.20
CA LYS A 64 2.62 5.07 11.79
C LYS A 64 1.34 4.80 11.02
N CYS A 65 0.26 5.43 11.46
CA CYS A 65 -1.04 5.48 10.81
C CYS A 65 -1.38 6.92 10.42
N ARG A 66 -2.20 7.10 9.39
CA ARG A 66 -2.61 8.40 8.87
C ARG A 66 -4.03 8.36 8.35
N THR A 67 -4.77 9.42 8.65
CA THR A 67 -6.07 9.67 8.02
C THR A 67 -5.86 10.22 6.61
N ILE A 68 -6.56 9.65 5.64
CA ILE A 68 -6.65 10.14 4.27
C ILE A 68 -7.87 11.04 4.19
N SER A 69 -7.65 12.35 4.29
CA SER A 69 -8.74 13.33 4.40
C SER A 69 -9.66 13.38 3.18
N ASN A 70 -9.11 13.20 1.97
CA ASN A 70 -9.85 13.29 0.72
C ASN A 70 -9.97 11.94 0.03
N ALA A 71 -11.07 11.72 -0.69
CA ALA A 71 -11.20 10.54 -1.53
C ALA A 71 -10.02 10.44 -2.51
N THR A 72 -9.33 9.30 -2.49
CA THR A 72 -8.03 9.13 -3.17
C THR A 72 -8.06 7.88 -4.03
N LYS A 73 -7.61 7.98 -5.29
CA LYS A 73 -7.42 6.80 -6.14
C LYS A 73 -6.17 6.04 -5.70
N VAL A 74 -6.34 4.75 -5.42
CA VAL A 74 -5.27 3.86 -4.94
C VAL A 74 -5.22 2.60 -5.80
N SER A 75 -4.05 1.96 -5.86
CA SER A 75 -3.94 0.61 -6.40
C SER A 75 -4.35 -0.39 -5.34
N TYR A 76 -5.24 -1.32 -5.65
CA TYR A 76 -5.54 -2.46 -4.80
C TYR A 76 -4.57 -3.60 -5.12
N ILE A 77 -3.74 -3.98 -4.14
CA ILE A 77 -2.73 -5.03 -4.31
C ILE A 77 -3.36 -6.39 -4.01
N GLU A 78 -3.83 -6.58 -2.78
CA GLU A 78 -4.42 -7.83 -2.34
C GLU A 78 -5.32 -7.65 -1.10
N ALA A 79 -6.14 -8.66 -0.82
CA ALA A 79 -6.87 -8.76 0.43
C ALA A 79 -5.92 -9.19 1.55
N ALA A 80 -5.87 -8.42 2.63
CA ALA A 80 -5.01 -8.66 3.79
C ALA A 80 -5.81 -9.29 4.95
N LYS A 81 -6.35 -10.50 4.74
CA LYS A 81 -7.27 -11.19 5.67
C LYS A 81 -6.65 -11.64 7.00
N PHE A 82 -5.36 -11.42 7.21
CA PHE A 82 -4.69 -11.78 8.46
C PHE A 82 -5.00 -10.81 9.61
N ILE A 83 -5.65 -9.68 9.33
CA ILE A 83 -6.12 -8.69 10.31
C ILE A 83 -7.49 -8.19 9.85
N GLY A 84 -8.59 -8.82 10.30
CA GLY A 84 -9.95 -8.42 9.90
C GLY A 84 -10.18 -8.35 8.37
N ASP A 85 -11.21 -7.62 7.96
CA ASP A 85 -11.51 -7.35 6.55
C ASP A 85 -10.67 -6.19 6.01
N SER A 86 -9.39 -6.47 5.78
CA SER A 86 -8.39 -5.47 5.37
C SER A 86 -7.86 -5.69 3.96
N ALA A 87 -7.22 -4.64 3.43
CA ALA A 87 -6.60 -4.62 2.13
C ALA A 87 -5.20 -4.02 2.19
N LEU A 88 -4.30 -4.57 1.37
CA LEU A 88 -3.03 -3.94 1.05
C LEU A 88 -3.22 -3.09 -0.22
N ILE A 89 -2.88 -1.81 -0.12
CA ILE A 89 -3.02 -0.84 -1.21
C ILE A 89 -1.71 -0.12 -1.50
N GLN A 90 -1.60 0.46 -2.70
CA GLN A 90 -0.56 1.42 -3.04
C GLN A 90 -1.17 2.82 -3.15
N LEU A 91 -0.63 3.76 -2.39
CA LEU A 91 -0.99 5.18 -2.45
C LEU A 91 -0.41 5.83 -3.72
N PRO A 92 -0.91 7.02 -4.13
CA PRO A 92 -0.35 7.79 -5.26
C PRO A 92 1.14 8.10 -5.12
N SER A 93 1.65 8.14 -3.88
CA SER A 93 3.08 8.33 -3.59
C SER A 93 3.95 7.11 -3.92
N GLY A 94 3.35 5.99 -4.33
CA GLY A 94 4.03 4.71 -4.56
C GLY A 94 4.22 3.88 -3.29
N LYS A 95 3.96 4.44 -2.10
CA LYS A 95 4.04 3.71 -0.82
C LYS A 95 2.89 2.73 -0.68
N THR A 96 3.18 1.56 -0.13
CA THR A 96 2.16 0.60 0.27
C THR A 96 1.62 0.91 1.66
N ALA A 97 0.34 0.64 1.90
CA ALA A 97 -0.28 0.79 3.19
C ALA A 97 -1.44 -0.21 3.36
N PHE A 98 -1.76 -0.53 4.60
CA PHE A 98 -2.92 -1.32 4.98
C PHE A 98 -4.09 -0.41 5.32
N THR A 99 -5.29 -0.85 4.98
CA THR A 99 -6.54 -0.13 5.23
C THR A 99 -7.69 -1.13 5.33
N ALA A 100 -8.86 -0.70 5.81
CA ALA A 100 -10.05 -1.54 5.80
C ALA A 100 -10.59 -1.69 4.38
N ASP A 101 -10.91 -2.92 3.94
CA ASP A 101 -11.43 -3.16 2.58
C ASP A 101 -12.79 -2.46 2.37
N GLY A 102 -13.59 -2.34 3.44
CA GLY A 102 -14.87 -1.63 3.45
C GLY A 102 -14.79 -0.13 3.10
N TRP A 103 -13.60 0.48 3.13
CA TRP A 103 -13.36 1.86 2.69
C TRP A 103 -13.01 2.00 1.21
N LEU A 104 -12.86 0.88 0.50
CA LEU A 104 -12.57 0.88 -0.93
C LEU A 104 -13.89 0.82 -1.74
N ARG A 105 -13.96 1.63 -2.79
CA ARG A 105 -15.10 1.77 -3.72
C ARG A 105 -14.65 1.62 -5.17
#